data_AF-A0A0Q5GSM2-F1
#
_entry.id   AF-A0A0Q5GSM2-F1
#
_cell.length_a   1.000
_cell.length_b   1.000
_cell.length_c   1.000
_cell.angle_alpha   90.00
_cell.angle_beta   90.00
_cell.angle_gamma   90.00
#
_symmetry.space_group_name_H-M   'P 1'
#
loop_
_entity.id
_entity.type
_entity.pdbx_description
1 polymer ?
#
loop_
_entity_poly.entity_id
_entity_poly.type
_entity_poly.pdbx_seq_one_letter_code
_entity_poly.pdbx_strand_id
1 'polypeptide(L)'
;MRKNLIPVLLQEHAAGQLDSLENIHRIGSKLALEESAHHNLWITDTSPADPLDFRSLGSVETMDVRGSLARLRDYPDQPFIRRDVIRPMLHVMANRTPTVFHLKATIQDHVAVYDKLIIQVGSYNVTLVQAYLVLRVFTEEQLAPREEQLLDLLASGYSAKEIGLLTKVSFRTVETQIAQLREKIGARNTAHAAAIGTARRLTRTNGERPDRAAGGGRGGT
;
A
#
# COMPACT_ATOMS: atom_id res chain seq x y z
N MET A 1 -15.27 15.21 4.59
CA MET A 1 -14.08 15.14 3.71
C MET A 1 -12.92 14.70 4.57
N ARG A 2 -12.22 13.59 4.27
CA ARG A 2 -11.06 13.16 5.08
C ARG A 2 -9.96 14.21 4.95
N LYS A 3 -9.37 14.64 6.06
CA LYS A 3 -8.31 15.65 6.07
C LYS A 3 -7.02 15.01 5.56
N ASN A 4 -6.39 15.62 4.56
CA ASN A 4 -5.07 15.21 4.08
C ASN A 4 -4.04 15.69 5.12
N LEU A 5 -3.28 14.76 5.70
CA LEU A 5 -2.35 15.07 6.79
C LEU A 5 -0.95 15.48 6.28
N ILE A 6 -0.66 15.26 5.00
CA ILE A 6 0.63 15.63 4.38
C ILE A 6 0.89 17.14 4.47
N PRO A 7 -0.05 18.03 4.06
CA PRO A 7 0.19 19.48 4.17
C PRO A 7 0.43 19.94 5.61
N VAL A 8 -0.24 19.30 6.59
CA VAL A 8 -0.07 19.61 8.01
C VAL A 8 1.35 19.29 8.44
N LEU A 9 1.85 18.09 8.14
CA LEU A 9 3.20 17.69 8.57
C LEU A 9 4.30 18.50 7.86
N LEU A 10 4.09 18.88 6.59
CA LEU A 10 5.00 19.78 5.87
C LEU A 10 5.04 21.18 6.52
N GLN A 11 3.90 21.70 6.97
CA GLN A 11 3.84 22.98 7.67
C GLN A 11 4.57 22.92 9.02
N GLU A 12 4.35 21.86 9.81
CA GLU A 12 5.05 21.65 11.08
C GLU A 12 6.56 21.53 10.87
N HIS A 13 7.00 20.85 9.81
CA HIS A 13 8.42 20.78 9.43
C HIS A 13 9.00 22.16 9.09
N ALA A 14 8.31 22.94 8.25
CA ALA A 14 8.74 24.28 7.87
C ALA A 14 8.81 25.24 9.07
N ALA A 15 7.96 25.02 10.08
CA ALA A 15 7.97 25.76 11.34
C ALA A 15 9.03 25.27 12.35
N GLY A 16 9.87 24.29 11.97
CA GLY A 16 10.92 23.73 12.84
C GLY A 16 10.38 22.83 13.96
N GLN A 17 9.11 22.43 13.92
CA GLN A 17 8.46 21.67 15.00
C GLN A 17 8.76 20.16 14.96
N LEU A 18 9.53 19.68 13.98
CA LEU A 18 9.96 18.27 13.89
C LEU A 18 11.40 18.06 14.36
N ASP A 19 11.95 18.95 15.18
CA ASP A 19 13.36 18.99 15.59
C ASP A 19 13.76 17.95 16.66
N SER A 20 12.78 17.37 17.37
CA SER A 20 13.00 16.40 18.44
C SER A 20 12.01 15.25 18.39
N LEU A 21 12.41 14.09 18.92
CA LEU A 21 11.54 12.90 19.02
C LEU A 21 10.26 13.21 19.81
N GLU A 22 10.37 13.97 20.90
CA GLU A 22 9.24 14.37 21.72
C GLU A 22 8.22 15.19 20.92
N ASN A 23 8.69 16.17 20.14
CA ASN A 23 7.81 16.97 19.29
C ASN A 23 7.15 16.15 18.19
N ILE A 24 7.90 15.24 17.55
CA ILE A 24 7.36 14.35 16.52
C ILE A 24 6.28 13.44 17.11
N HIS A 25 6.51 12.87 18.30
CA HIS A 25 5.50 12.08 19.01
C HIS A 25 4.26 12.90 19.36
N ARG A 26 4.43 14.11 19.89
CA ARG A 26 3.32 15.02 20.22
C ARG A 26 2.46 15.33 18.99
N ILE A 27 3.08 15.63 17.86
CA ILE A 27 2.38 15.88 16.58
C ILE A 27 1.68 14.60 16.12
N GLY A 28 2.37 13.45 16.16
CA GLY A 28 1.79 12.15 15.82
C GLY A 28 0.53 11.84 16.63
N SER A 29 0.57 12.00 17.96
CA SER A 29 -0.59 11.79 18.84
C SER A 29 -1.73 12.76 18.52
N LYS A 30 -1.43 14.03 18.26
CA LYS A 30 -2.44 15.02 17.82
C LYS A 30 -3.12 14.59 16.51
N LEU A 31 -2.34 14.08 15.56
CA LEU A 31 -2.85 13.58 14.28
C LEU A 31 -3.69 12.29 14.44
N ALA A 32 -3.32 11.41 15.37
CA ALA A 32 -4.04 10.17 15.66
C ALA A 32 -5.46 10.42 16.21
N LEU A 33 -5.63 11.52 16.96
CA LEU A 33 -6.92 11.93 17.53
C LEU A 33 -7.88 12.50 16.48
N GLU A 34 -7.43 12.79 15.25
CA GLU A 34 -8.31 13.17 14.15
C GLU A 34 -8.95 11.88 13.56
N GLU A 35 -10.09 11.45 14.12
CA GLU A 35 -10.83 10.17 13.95
C GLU A 35 -11.09 9.61 12.52
N SER A 36 -10.60 10.24 11.44
CA SER A 36 -11.03 9.94 10.06
C SER A 36 -9.95 9.35 9.14
N ALA A 37 -8.80 8.97 9.69
CA ALA A 37 -7.56 8.87 8.94
C ALA A 37 -6.85 7.51 9.14
N HIS A 38 -6.83 6.63 8.11
CA HIS A 38 -5.95 5.44 8.07
C HIS A 38 -4.52 5.85 7.75
N HIS A 39 -3.75 6.21 8.78
CA HIS A 39 -2.39 6.71 8.63
C HIS A 39 -1.49 6.10 9.68
N ASN A 40 -0.26 5.86 9.27
CA ASN A 40 0.79 5.50 10.20
C ASN A 40 1.91 6.52 10.11
N LEU A 41 2.34 7.03 11.26
CA LEU A 41 3.54 7.84 11.41
C LEU A 41 4.63 6.96 12.00
N TRP A 42 5.80 6.95 11.37
CA TRP A 42 6.97 6.19 11.80
C TRP A 42 8.17 7.10 11.98
N ILE A 43 8.95 6.82 13.01
CA ILE A 43 10.25 7.45 13.23
C ILE A 43 11.32 6.38 13.09
N THR A 44 12.24 6.59 12.16
CA THR A 44 13.30 5.62 11.85
C THR A 44 14.67 6.24 12.07
N ASP A 45 15.49 5.62 12.92
CA ASP A 45 16.92 5.91 13.01
C ASP A 45 17.64 5.40 11.77
N THR A 46 18.23 6.33 11.04
CA THR A 46 18.97 6.10 9.79
C THR A 46 20.47 6.34 9.94
N SER A 47 20.98 6.39 11.18
CA SER A 47 22.41 6.42 11.47
C SER A 47 23.19 5.14 11.12
N PRO A 48 22.61 3.92 11.11
CA PRO A 48 23.35 2.72 10.71
C PRO A 48 23.84 2.79 9.26
N ALA A 49 25.02 2.24 8.99
CA ALA A 49 25.59 2.23 7.64
C ALA A 49 24.83 1.30 6.69
N ASP A 50 24.37 0.14 7.18
CA ASP A 50 23.51 -0.77 6.44
C ASP A 50 22.03 -0.33 6.60
N PRO A 51 21.32 0.01 5.51
CA PRO A 51 19.92 0.42 5.56
C PRO A 51 18.97 -0.64 6.14
N LEU A 52 19.36 -1.93 6.12
CA LEU A 52 18.57 -2.99 6.77
C LEU A 52 18.66 -2.95 8.29
N ASP A 53 19.70 -2.31 8.84
CA ASP A 53 19.88 -2.12 10.28
C ASP A 53 19.24 -0.84 10.82
N PHE A 54 18.58 -0.05 9.96
CA PHE A 54 17.73 1.06 10.38
C PHE A 54 16.70 0.61 11.41
N ARG A 55 16.46 1.47 12.41
CA ARG A 55 15.69 1.10 13.60
C ARG A 55 14.40 1.88 13.70
N SER A 56 13.30 1.21 13.99
CA SER A 56 12.06 1.88 14.35
C SER A 56 12.18 2.38 15.79
N LEU A 57 12.10 3.69 15.99
CA LEU A 57 12.17 4.31 17.32
C LEU A 57 10.79 4.55 17.94
N GLY A 58 9.75 4.51 17.12
CA GLY A 58 8.39 4.75 17.56
C GLY A 58 7.46 4.87 16.37
N SER A 59 6.18 4.58 16.62
CA SER A 59 5.13 4.72 15.64
C SER A 59 3.84 5.22 16.28
N VAL A 60 3.03 5.88 15.47
CA VAL A 60 1.61 6.12 15.75
C VAL A 60 0.87 5.40 14.63
N GLU A 61 0.19 4.32 14.97
CA GLU A 61 -0.46 3.45 14.00
C GLU A 61 -1.96 3.51 14.19
N THR A 62 -2.69 3.95 13.17
CA THR A 62 -4.16 3.82 13.13
C THR A 62 -4.60 2.64 12.24
N MET A 63 -3.64 1.94 11.64
CA MET A 63 -3.85 0.76 10.83
C MET A 63 -2.76 -0.27 11.10
N ASP A 64 -3.16 -1.50 11.44
CA ASP A 64 -2.24 -2.63 11.57
C ASP A 64 -1.77 -3.10 10.18
N VAL A 65 -0.50 -2.82 9.87
CA VAL A 65 0.20 -3.32 8.67
C VAL A 65 1.18 -4.45 9.01
N ARG A 66 0.90 -5.16 10.12
CA ARG A 66 1.44 -6.45 10.53
C ARG A 66 2.82 -6.41 11.15
N GLY A 67 2.91 -5.64 12.22
CA GLY A 67 3.99 -5.71 13.21
C GLY A 67 5.02 -4.60 13.05
N SER A 68 5.18 -3.80 14.10
CA SER A 68 6.34 -2.95 14.29
C SER A 68 7.51 -3.82 14.74
N LEU A 69 8.65 -3.71 14.05
CA LEU A 69 9.87 -4.42 14.39
C LEU A 69 10.97 -3.43 14.73
N ALA A 70 11.86 -3.86 15.61
CA ALA A 70 12.99 -3.04 16.06
C ALA A 70 13.91 -2.66 14.90
N ARG A 71 14.11 -3.55 13.91
CA ARG A 71 14.93 -3.30 12.72
C ARG A 71 14.21 -3.70 11.43
N LEU A 72 14.56 -3.04 10.33
CA LEU A 72 14.00 -3.35 9.01
C LEU A 72 14.38 -4.76 8.51
N ARG A 73 15.57 -5.26 8.86
CA ARG A 73 16.02 -6.63 8.52
C ARG A 73 15.12 -7.74 9.09
N ASP A 74 14.42 -7.45 10.17
CA ASP A 74 13.62 -8.48 10.87
C ASP A 74 12.25 -8.65 10.21
N TYR A 75 11.86 -7.76 9.28
CA TYR A 75 10.56 -7.82 8.63
C TYR A 75 10.47 -9.01 7.67
N PRO A 76 9.41 -9.84 7.74
CA PRO A 76 9.31 -11.04 6.92
C PRO A 76 9.36 -10.78 5.41
N ASP A 77 8.74 -9.69 4.95
CA ASP A 77 8.67 -9.34 3.53
C ASP A 77 9.85 -8.42 3.12
N GLN A 78 11.03 -9.02 2.99
CA GLN A 78 12.25 -8.30 2.60
C GLN A 78 12.18 -7.63 1.21
N PRO A 79 11.52 -8.20 0.19
CA PRO A 79 11.29 -7.50 -1.08
C PRO A 79 10.52 -6.19 -0.91
N PHE A 80 9.44 -6.19 -0.12
CA PHE A 80 8.70 -4.96 0.23
C PHE A 80 9.60 -3.95 0.95
N ILE A 81 10.34 -4.38 1.98
CA ILE A 81 11.25 -3.48 2.73
C ILE A 81 12.25 -2.81 1.80
N ARG A 82 12.92 -3.57 0.93
CA ARG A 82 13.94 -3.01 0.05
C ARG A 82 13.36 -2.04 -0.97
N ARG A 83 12.26 -2.43 -1.62
CA ARG A 83 11.67 -1.67 -2.73
C ARG A 83 10.88 -0.46 -2.26
N ASP A 84 10.03 -0.63 -1.27
CA ASP A 84 8.96 0.32 -0.93
C ASP A 84 9.23 1.07 0.37
N VAL A 85 10.23 0.66 1.17
CA VAL A 85 10.64 1.34 2.41
C VAL A 85 12.03 1.96 2.29
N ILE A 86 13.08 1.15 2.11
CA ILE A 86 14.48 1.59 2.11
C ILE A 86 14.77 2.51 0.93
N ARG A 87 14.38 2.12 -0.30
CA ARG A 87 14.69 2.91 -1.49
C ARG A 87 14.15 4.36 -1.40
N PRO A 88 12.88 4.59 -1.01
CA PRO A 88 12.38 5.95 -0.72
C PRO A 88 13.15 6.69 0.38
N MET A 89 13.53 6.01 1.48
CA MET A 89 14.30 6.62 2.57
C MET A 89 15.68 7.09 2.08
N LEU A 90 16.41 6.24 1.37
CA LEU A 90 17.72 6.58 0.81
C LEU A 90 17.63 7.77 -0.16
N HIS A 91 16.56 7.84 -0.96
CA HIS A 91 16.31 8.99 -1.83
C HIS A 91 16.20 10.30 -1.05
N VAL A 92 15.41 10.32 0.04
CA VAL A 92 15.26 11.52 0.88
C VAL A 92 16.53 11.83 1.67
N MET A 93 17.25 10.82 2.16
CA MET A 93 18.54 11.00 2.84
C MET A 93 19.58 11.66 1.93
N ALA A 94 19.64 11.26 0.67
CA ALA A 94 20.57 11.81 -0.32
C ALA A 94 20.21 13.25 -0.71
N ASN A 95 18.92 13.53 -0.92
CA ASN A 95 18.47 14.82 -1.46
C ASN A 95 18.15 15.87 -0.37
N ARG A 96 17.92 15.43 0.88
CA ARG A 96 17.52 16.27 2.03
C ARG A 96 16.25 17.08 1.79
N THR A 97 15.39 16.64 0.88
CA THR A 97 14.11 17.28 0.55
C THR A 97 12.94 16.44 1.03
N PRO A 98 11.97 17.01 1.78
CA PRO A 98 10.69 16.37 2.03
C PRO A 98 10.06 15.88 0.72
N THR A 99 9.73 14.60 0.63
CA THR A 99 9.27 14.00 -0.62
C THR A 99 8.02 13.16 -0.39
N VAL A 100 7.01 13.36 -1.25
CA VAL A 100 5.80 12.55 -1.30
C VAL A 100 5.94 11.51 -2.40
N PHE A 101 5.69 10.25 -2.04
CA PHE A 101 5.67 9.11 -2.95
C PHE A 101 4.25 8.57 -3.05
N HIS A 102 3.79 8.35 -4.28
CA HIS A 102 2.52 7.67 -4.55
C HIS A 102 2.83 6.20 -4.80
N LEU A 103 2.48 5.33 -3.85
CA LEU A 103 2.93 3.95 -3.83
C LEU A 103 1.77 2.97 -3.92
N LYS A 104 2.08 1.85 -4.57
CA LYS A 104 1.26 0.65 -4.60
C LYS A 104 2.18 -0.51 -4.28
N ALA A 105 1.92 -1.18 -3.16
CA ALA A 105 2.74 -2.28 -2.69
C ALA A 105 1.86 -3.47 -2.33
N THR A 106 2.44 -4.65 -2.48
CA THR A 106 1.95 -5.85 -1.81
C THR A 106 2.72 -5.97 -0.50
N ILE A 107 2.00 -5.99 0.61
CA ILE A 107 2.53 -6.13 1.96
C ILE A 107 2.00 -7.46 2.47
N GLN A 108 2.83 -8.51 2.43
CA GLN A 108 2.40 -9.87 2.71
C GLN A 108 1.24 -10.31 1.78
N ASP A 109 0.03 -10.59 2.30
CA ASP A 109 -1.16 -10.96 1.51
C ASP A 109 -2.13 -9.77 1.31
N HIS A 110 -1.66 -8.53 1.45
CA HIS A 110 -2.45 -7.31 1.24
C HIS A 110 -1.89 -6.46 0.11
N VAL A 111 -2.78 -5.83 -0.65
CA VAL A 111 -2.45 -4.73 -1.56
C VAL A 111 -2.81 -3.43 -0.88
N ALA A 112 -1.84 -2.54 -0.82
CA ALA A 112 -2.01 -1.20 -0.30
C ALA A 112 -1.75 -0.17 -1.40
N VAL A 113 -2.64 0.81 -1.52
CA VAL A 113 -2.42 2.05 -2.29
C VAL A 113 -2.41 3.20 -1.30
N TYR A 114 -1.31 3.93 -1.27
CA TYR A 114 -1.08 4.94 -0.24
C TYR A 114 -0.11 6.02 -0.73
N ASP A 115 -0.23 7.19 -0.10
CA ASP A 115 0.80 8.21 -0.17
C ASP A 115 1.78 8.04 0.99
N LYS A 116 3.06 8.24 0.72
CA LYS A 116 4.12 8.23 1.72
C LYS A 116 4.88 9.55 1.66
N LEU A 117 4.80 10.34 2.72
CA LEU A 117 5.68 11.48 2.93
C LEU A 117 6.87 11.04 3.78
N ILE A 118 8.08 11.36 3.33
CA ILE A 118 9.31 11.15 4.12
C ILE A 118 10.01 12.49 4.30
N ILE A 119 10.41 12.77 5.54
CA ILE A 119 11.15 13.97 5.95
C ILE A 119 12.41 13.53 6.70
N GLN A 120 13.57 14.03 6.28
CA GLN A 120 14.81 13.85 7.01
C GLN A 120 14.93 14.90 8.13
N VAL A 121 15.16 14.47 9.36
CA VAL A 121 15.44 15.33 10.52
C VAL A 121 16.68 14.79 11.22
N GLY A 122 17.81 15.49 11.12
CA GLY A 122 19.08 15.02 11.69
C GLY A 122 19.46 13.65 11.12
N SER A 123 19.59 12.65 12.00
CA SER A 123 19.83 11.23 11.65
C SER A 123 18.55 10.39 11.52
N TYR A 124 17.37 11.01 11.61
CA TYR A 124 16.09 10.33 11.60
C TYR A 124 15.32 10.58 10.30
N ASN A 125 14.53 9.60 9.90
CA ASN A 125 13.45 9.78 8.94
C ASN A 125 12.10 9.77 9.65
N VAL A 126 11.30 10.80 9.43
CA VAL A 126 9.88 10.85 9.82
C VAL A 126 9.06 10.47 8.60
N THR A 127 8.33 9.36 8.68
CA THR A 127 7.54 8.80 7.58
C THR A 127 6.07 8.81 7.92
N LEU A 128 5.27 9.54 7.15
CA LEU A 128 3.81 9.49 7.21
C LEU A 128 3.28 8.67 6.03
N VAL A 129 2.54 7.61 6.33
CA VAL A 129 1.81 6.82 5.33
C VAL A 129 0.32 7.15 5.46
N GLN A 130 -0.30 7.55 4.35
CA GLN A 130 -1.74 7.79 4.23
C GLN A 130 -2.35 6.76 3.29
N ALA A 131 -3.05 5.76 3.85
CA ALA A 131 -3.64 4.69 3.07
C ALA A 131 -5.00 5.08 2.50
N TYR A 132 -5.17 4.92 1.19
CA TYR A 132 -6.45 5.09 0.50
C TYR A 132 -7.19 3.78 0.33
N LEU A 133 -6.43 2.70 0.12
CA LEU A 133 -6.96 1.37 -0.13
C LEU A 133 -6.04 0.34 0.50
N VAL A 134 -6.63 -0.56 1.30
CA VAL A 134 -5.96 -1.76 1.77
C VAL A 134 -6.92 -2.92 1.58
N LEU A 135 -6.55 -3.87 0.73
CA LEU A 135 -7.37 -5.03 0.40
C LEU A 135 -6.54 -6.28 0.53
N ARG A 136 -7.08 -7.30 1.19
CA ARG A 136 -6.49 -8.63 1.17
C ARG A 136 -6.57 -9.21 -0.24
N VAL A 137 -5.49 -9.81 -0.70
CA VAL A 137 -5.42 -10.49 -2.00
C VAL A 137 -5.07 -11.96 -1.83
N PHE A 138 -5.60 -12.77 -2.73
CA PHE A 138 -5.29 -14.19 -2.88
C PHE A 138 -4.37 -14.37 -4.08
N THR A 139 -3.44 -15.32 -4.01
CA THR A 139 -2.52 -15.61 -5.12
C THR A 139 -3.22 -16.43 -6.21
N GLU A 140 -2.72 -16.37 -7.44
CA GLU A 140 -3.34 -17.04 -8.60
C GLU A 140 -3.41 -18.57 -8.44
N GLU A 141 -2.42 -19.14 -7.76
CA GLU A 141 -2.31 -20.58 -7.48
C GLU A 141 -3.47 -21.13 -6.63
N GLN A 142 -4.27 -20.25 -6.01
CA GLN A 142 -5.35 -20.63 -5.11
C GLN A 142 -6.72 -20.75 -5.80
N LEU A 143 -6.90 -20.21 -7.01
CA LEU A 143 -8.18 -20.21 -7.72
C LEU A 143 -8.13 -21.07 -8.98
N ALA A 144 -9.17 -21.88 -9.19
CA ALA A 144 -9.36 -22.58 -10.45
C ALA A 144 -9.71 -21.57 -11.57
N PRO A 145 -9.41 -21.85 -12.85
CA PRO A 145 -9.67 -20.91 -13.95
C PRO A 145 -11.11 -20.40 -14.03
N ARG A 146 -12.10 -21.24 -13.70
CA ARG A 146 -13.51 -20.84 -13.65
C ARG A 146 -13.85 -19.91 -12.49
N GLU A 147 -13.22 -20.11 -11.34
CA GLU A 147 -13.37 -19.25 -10.16
C GLU A 147 -12.74 -17.88 -10.42
N GLU A 148 -11.59 -17.86 -11.09
CA GLU A 148 -10.95 -16.63 -11.55
C GLU A 148 -11.86 -15.86 -12.53
N GLN A 149 -12.38 -16.53 -13.56
CA GLN A 149 -13.31 -15.91 -14.51
C GLN A 149 -14.53 -15.33 -13.79
N LEU A 150 -15.10 -16.06 -12.83
CA LEU A 150 -16.24 -15.62 -12.04
C LEU A 150 -15.90 -14.39 -11.20
N LEU A 151 -14.75 -14.40 -10.52
CA LEU A 151 -14.26 -13.27 -9.72
C LEU A 151 -14.01 -12.03 -10.59
N ASP A 152 -13.48 -12.21 -11.79
CA ASP A 152 -13.23 -11.15 -12.76
C ASP A 152 -14.54 -10.52 -13.27
N LEU A 153 -15.57 -11.32 -13.54
CA LEU A 153 -16.89 -10.80 -13.90
C LEU A 153 -17.53 -10.04 -12.73
N LEU A 154 -17.44 -10.54 -11.51
CA LEU A 154 -17.90 -9.82 -10.31
C LEU A 154 -17.18 -8.47 -10.13
N ALA A 155 -15.86 -8.45 -10.27
CA ALA A 155 -15.05 -7.23 -10.19
C ALA A 155 -15.40 -6.21 -11.29
N SER A 156 -15.96 -6.68 -12.40
CA SER A 156 -16.42 -5.83 -13.52
C SER A 156 -17.85 -5.34 -13.33
N GLY A 157 -18.52 -5.70 -12.23
CA GLY A 157 -19.86 -5.24 -11.88
C GLY A 157 -21.02 -6.09 -12.41
N TYR A 158 -20.74 -7.26 -13.03
CA TYR A 158 -21.80 -8.14 -13.50
C TYR A 158 -22.56 -8.79 -12.35
N SER A 159 -23.88 -8.81 -12.44
CA SER A 159 -24.76 -9.57 -11.55
C SER A 159 -24.73 -11.06 -11.88
N ALA A 160 -25.15 -11.91 -10.94
CA ALA A 160 -25.23 -13.35 -11.17
C ALA A 160 -26.14 -13.73 -12.35
N LYS A 161 -27.18 -12.91 -12.65
CA LYS A 161 -28.05 -13.15 -13.82
C LYS A 161 -27.30 -12.92 -15.12
N GLU A 162 -26.59 -11.80 -15.22
CA GLU A 162 -25.79 -11.46 -16.39
C GLU A 162 -24.64 -12.45 -16.59
N ILE A 163 -23.99 -12.85 -15.50
CA ILE A 163 -22.94 -13.89 -15.53
C ILE A 163 -23.50 -15.22 -16.05
N GLY A 164 -24.68 -15.63 -15.59
CA GLY A 164 -25.32 -16.86 -16.09
C GLY A 164 -25.59 -16.83 -17.58
N LEU A 165 -26.07 -15.69 -18.09
CA LEU A 165 -26.26 -15.46 -19.53
C LEU A 165 -24.93 -15.52 -20.30
N LEU A 166 -23.89 -14.84 -19.81
CA LEU A 166 -22.57 -14.80 -20.47
C LEU A 166 -21.87 -16.15 -20.49
N THR A 167 -22.00 -16.92 -19.41
CA THR A 167 -21.30 -18.21 -19.23
C THR A 167 -22.13 -19.40 -19.68
N LYS A 168 -23.38 -19.19 -20.11
CA LYS A 168 -24.36 -20.22 -20.48
C LYS A 168 -24.62 -21.22 -19.35
N VAL A 169 -24.70 -20.71 -18.12
CA VAL A 169 -24.95 -21.46 -16.89
C VAL A 169 -26.20 -20.88 -16.20
N SER A 170 -26.97 -21.70 -15.49
CA SER A 170 -28.16 -21.20 -14.80
C SER A 170 -27.79 -20.16 -13.74
N PHE A 171 -28.62 -19.12 -13.59
CA PHE A 171 -28.46 -18.10 -12.55
C PHE A 171 -28.25 -18.72 -11.15
N ARG A 172 -29.04 -19.75 -10.82
CA ARG A 172 -28.97 -20.44 -9.52
C ARG A 172 -27.63 -21.15 -9.32
N THR A 173 -27.07 -21.71 -10.39
CA THR A 173 -25.73 -22.31 -10.35
C THR A 173 -24.66 -21.23 -10.12
N VAL A 174 -24.78 -20.06 -10.77
CA VAL A 174 -23.86 -18.94 -10.56
C VAL A 174 -23.92 -18.43 -9.11
N GLU A 175 -25.11 -18.32 -8.52
CA GLU A 175 -25.24 -17.94 -7.10
C GLU A 175 -24.50 -18.92 -6.18
N THR A 176 -24.65 -20.22 -6.40
CA THR A 176 -23.92 -21.25 -5.66
C THR A 176 -22.41 -21.10 -5.84
N GLN A 177 -21.94 -20.89 -7.07
CA GLN A 177 -20.51 -20.69 -7.35
C GLN A 177 -19.97 -19.43 -6.69
N ILE A 178 -20.74 -18.33 -6.65
CA ILE A 178 -20.36 -17.09 -5.95
C ILE A 178 -20.27 -17.34 -4.44
N ALA A 179 -21.20 -18.11 -3.87
CA ALA A 179 -21.16 -18.45 -2.45
C ALA A 179 -19.91 -19.26 -2.09
N GLN A 180 -19.58 -20.29 -2.88
CA GLN A 180 -18.38 -21.10 -2.71
C GLN A 180 -17.10 -20.29 -2.90
N LEU A 181 -17.05 -19.47 -3.96
CA LEU A 181 -15.95 -18.56 -4.21
C LEU A 181 -15.72 -17.61 -3.04
N ARG A 182 -16.80 -17.03 -2.50
CA ARG A 182 -16.74 -16.12 -1.34
C ARG A 182 -16.14 -16.81 -0.12
N GLU A 183 -16.60 -18.02 0.20
CA GLU A 183 -16.07 -18.80 1.31
C GLU A 183 -14.57 -19.06 1.11
N LYS A 184 -14.19 -19.51 -0.09
CA LYS A 184 -12.80 -19.79 -0.46
C LYS A 184 -11.87 -18.59 -0.32
N ILE A 185 -12.33 -17.40 -0.71
CA ILE A 185 -11.55 -16.15 -0.62
C ILE A 185 -11.85 -15.35 0.68
N GLY A 186 -12.54 -15.93 1.66
CA GLY A 186 -12.88 -15.26 2.91
C GLY A 186 -13.70 -13.96 2.74
N ALA A 187 -14.45 -13.82 1.65
CA ALA A 187 -15.25 -12.64 1.38
C ALA A 187 -16.58 -12.67 2.15
N ARG A 188 -16.72 -11.71 3.08
CA ARG A 188 -17.96 -11.45 3.84
C ARG A 188 -19.23 -11.32 3.00
N ASN A 189 -19.14 -10.73 1.80
CA ASN A 189 -20.26 -10.57 0.88
C ASN A 189 -19.76 -10.42 -0.58
N THR A 190 -20.68 -10.37 -1.54
CA THR A 190 -20.35 -10.28 -2.97
C THR A 190 -19.63 -8.97 -3.34
N ALA A 191 -19.97 -7.85 -2.69
CA ALA A 191 -19.26 -6.59 -2.90
C ALA A 191 -17.81 -6.67 -2.41
N HIS A 192 -17.57 -7.33 -1.28
CA HIS A 192 -16.22 -7.59 -0.78
C HIS A 192 -15.45 -8.53 -1.73
N ALA A 193 -16.09 -9.55 -2.29
CA ALA A 193 -15.49 -10.40 -3.32
C ALA A 193 -15.10 -9.60 -4.57
N ALA A 194 -15.98 -8.73 -5.07
CA ALA A 194 -15.69 -7.85 -6.20
C ALA A 194 -14.51 -6.92 -5.89
N ALA A 195 -14.43 -6.35 -4.68
CA ALA A 195 -13.29 -5.54 -4.26
C ALA A 195 -11.97 -6.34 -4.27
N ILE A 196 -11.97 -7.58 -3.76
CA ILE A 196 -10.80 -8.48 -3.81
C ILE A 196 -10.39 -8.76 -5.27
N GLY A 197 -11.35 -9.03 -6.15
CA GLY A 197 -11.08 -9.22 -7.59
C GLY A 197 -10.43 -7.99 -8.24
N THR A 198 -10.94 -6.80 -7.92
CA THR A 198 -10.33 -5.53 -8.37
C THR A 198 -8.91 -5.36 -7.83
N ALA A 199 -8.66 -5.64 -6.55
CA ALA A 199 -7.32 -5.59 -5.97
C ALA A 199 -6.33 -6.52 -6.70
N ARG A 200 -6.78 -7.73 -7.04
CA ARG A 200 -5.99 -8.73 -7.77
C ARG A 200 -5.69 -8.29 -9.21
N ARG A 201 -6.58 -7.55 -9.87
CA ARG A 201 -6.29 -6.94 -11.19
C ARG A 201 -5.25 -5.83 -11.10
N LEU A 202 -5.31 -5.05 -10.03
CA LEU A 202 -4.29 -4.03 -9.78
C LEU A 202 -2.92 -4.69 -9.67
N THR A 203 -2.74 -5.79 -8.94
CA THR A 203 -1.41 -6.42 -8.83
C THR A 203 -0.85 -6.96 -10.14
N ARG A 204 -1.68 -7.60 -10.99
CA ARG A 204 -1.26 -8.15 -12.30
C ARG A 204 -0.71 -7.10 -13.26
N THR A 205 -1.33 -5.92 -13.31
CA THR A 205 -0.98 -4.87 -14.28
C THR A 205 0.33 -4.13 -13.98
N ASN A 206 0.99 -4.40 -12.84
CA ASN A 206 2.29 -3.81 -12.51
C ASN A 206 3.49 -4.53 -13.15
N GLY A 207 3.28 -5.67 -13.84
CA GLY A 207 4.34 -6.43 -14.54
C GLY A 207 4.63 -5.95 -15.97
N GLU A 208 3.78 -5.12 -16.56
CA GLU A 208 3.90 -4.64 -17.94
C GLU A 208 3.73 -3.12 -18.00
N ARG A 209 4.76 -2.39 -17.56
CA ARG A 209 5.06 -1.13 -18.25
C ARG A 209 6.07 -1.48 -19.33
N PRO A 210 5.68 -1.54 -20.61
CA PRO A 210 6.68 -1.49 -21.66
C PRO A 210 7.42 -0.16 -21.47
N ASP A 211 8.75 -0.24 -21.42
CA ASP A 211 9.64 0.89 -21.58
C ASP A 211 9.07 1.84 -22.64
N ARG A 212 8.43 2.92 -22.19
CA ARG A 212 8.22 4.08 -23.05
C ARG A 212 9.52 4.88 -22.99
N ALA A 213 10.41 4.44 -23.88
CA ALA A 213 11.49 5.20 -24.51
C ALA A 213 12.62 5.68 -23.60
N ALA A 214 13.46 4.72 -23.18
CA ALA A 214 14.91 4.91 -23.31
C ALA A 214 15.36 4.25 -24.63
N GLY A 215 15.90 5.06 -25.55
CA GLY A 215 16.39 4.66 -26.88
C GLY A 215 15.52 5.22 -27.99
N GLY A 216 15.96 6.08 -28.91
CA GLY A 216 17.31 6.47 -29.30
C GLY A 216 17.37 6.53 -30.83
N GLY A 217 18.05 7.54 -31.38
CA GLY A 217 18.36 7.63 -32.82
C GLY A 217 18.49 9.09 -33.27
N ARG A 218 19.68 9.69 -33.14
CA ARG A 218 20.70 9.82 -34.20
C ARG A 218 20.24 10.64 -35.42
N GLY A 219 20.83 11.83 -35.55
CA GLY A 219 21.74 12.19 -36.66
C GLY A 219 21.17 12.40 -38.07
N GLY A 220 21.50 13.55 -38.64
CA GLY A 220 21.36 13.93 -40.06
C GLY A 220 20.65 15.28 -40.14
N THR A 221 21.26 16.37 -40.59
CA THR A 221 22.42 16.60 -41.48
C THR A 221 23.05 17.94 -41.15
#